data_AF-A0A935YAI4-F1
#
_entry.id   AF-A0A935YAI4-F1
#
_cell.length_a   1.000
_cell.length_b   1.000
_cell.length_c   1.000
_cell.angle_alpha   90.00
_cell.angle_beta   90.00
_cell.angle_gamma   90.00
#
_symmetry.space_group_name_H-M   'P 1'
#
loop_
_entity.id
_entity.type
_entity.pdbx_description
1 polymer ?
#
loop_
_entity_poly.entity_id
_entity_poly.type
_entity_poly.pdbx_seq_one_letter_code
_entity_poly.pdbx_strand_id
1 'polypeptide(L)'
;MQPGKHLMACEMVIENEINHGAKRKDVALTYAMTIRSECAGRPTDWTRINATILAKWGARGLAAVKKRAWGIVEGRIDPTAN
;
A
#
# COMPACT_ATOMS: atom_id res chain seq x y z
N MET A 1 -0.34 16.66 17.81
CA MET A 1 -0.31 15.88 16.54
C MET A 1 0.92 14.99 16.60
N GLN A 2 0.76 13.67 16.64
CA GLN A 2 1.91 12.78 16.47
C GLN A 2 2.49 13.00 15.06
N PRO A 3 3.80 13.21 14.90
CA PRO A 3 4.40 13.34 13.57
C PRO A 3 4.06 12.09 12.78
N GLY A 4 3.41 12.30 11.62
CA GLY A 4 2.81 11.24 10.82
C GLY A 4 3.78 10.09 10.61
N LYS A 5 3.30 8.85 10.78
CA LYS A 5 4.03 7.66 10.37
C LYS A 5 4.22 7.73 8.85
N HIS A 6 5.36 8.24 8.42
CA HIS A 6 5.78 8.25 7.02
C HIS A 6 6.60 7.00 6.77
N LEU A 7 6.21 6.19 5.78
CA LEU A 7 7.02 5.04 5.39
C LEU A 7 8.23 5.52 4.59
N MET A 8 9.43 5.40 5.18
CA MET A 8 10.68 5.39 4.42
C MET A 8 10.76 4.04 3.69
N ALA A 9 11.07 4.05 2.39
CA ALA A 9 11.22 2.84 1.56
C ALA A 9 9.95 1.96 1.48
N CYS A 10 8.85 2.56 1.06
CA CYS A 10 7.57 1.89 0.86
C CYS A 10 7.66 0.64 -0.04
N GLU A 11 8.54 0.67 -1.03
CA GLU A 11 8.81 -0.43 -1.95
C GLU A 11 9.32 -1.66 -1.21
N MET A 12 10.34 -1.48 -0.34
CA MET A 12 10.92 -2.56 0.44
C MET A 12 9.92 -3.15 1.44
N VAL A 13 9.07 -2.31 2.03
CA VAL A 13 8.05 -2.79 2.98
C VAL A 13 7.00 -3.64 2.26
N ILE A 14 6.47 -3.18 1.13
CA ILE A 14 5.50 -3.96 0.35
C ILE A 14 6.10 -5.27 -0.14
N GLU A 15 7.36 -5.25 -0.61
CA GLU A 15 8.09 -6.47 -0.98
C GLU A 15 8.23 -7.43 0.19
N ASN A 16 8.64 -6.92 1.35
CA ASN A 16 8.83 -7.73 2.54
C ASN A 16 7.51 -8.31 3.05
N GLU A 17 6.43 -7.53 3.07
CA GLU A 17 5.09 -7.99 3.40
C GLU A 17 4.66 -9.15 2.49
N ILE A 18 4.83 -8.99 1.18
CA ILE A 18 4.47 -10.02 0.20
C ILE A 18 5.31 -11.30 0.41
N ASN A 19 6.61 -11.15 0.67
CA ASN A 19 7.53 -12.26 0.91
C ASN A 19 7.20 -13.01 2.22
N HIS A 20 6.76 -12.29 3.25
CA HIS A 20 6.36 -12.85 4.54
C HIS A 20 4.91 -13.36 4.56
N GLY A 21 4.22 -13.35 3.42
CA GLY A 21 2.86 -13.92 3.30
C GLY A 21 1.75 -12.99 3.78
N ALA A 22 1.99 -11.68 3.84
CA ALA A 22 0.96 -10.69 4.14
C ALA A 22 -0.23 -10.82 3.19
N LYS A 23 -1.42 -10.54 3.71
CA LYS A 23 -2.64 -10.63 2.91
C LYS A 23 -2.81 -9.34 2.11
N ARG A 24 -3.66 -9.41 1.08
CA ARG A 24 -3.99 -8.26 0.23
C ARG A 24 -4.48 -7.05 1.04
N LYS A 25 -5.14 -7.27 2.18
CA LYS A 25 -5.64 -6.19 3.05
C LYS A 25 -4.51 -5.44 3.74
N ASP A 26 -3.47 -6.13 4.16
CA ASP A 26 -2.30 -5.57 4.84
C ASP A 26 -1.49 -4.75 3.83
N VAL A 27 -1.22 -5.32 2.65
CA VAL A 27 -0.54 -4.60 1.56
C VAL A 27 -1.35 -3.40 1.07
N ALA A 28 -2.69 -3.45 1.09
CA ALA A 28 -3.52 -2.29 0.75
C ALA A 28 -3.42 -1.16 1.77
N LEU A 29 -3.22 -1.47 3.05
CA LEU A 29 -2.94 -0.46 4.09
C LEU A 29 -1.59 0.21 3.83
N THR A 30 -0.55 -0.59 3.58
CA THR A 30 0.79 -0.07 3.28
C THR A 30 0.77 0.76 2.00
N TYR A 31 0.07 0.32 0.94
CA TYR A 31 -0.15 1.09 -0.28
C TYR A 31 -0.85 2.44 0.00
N ALA A 32 -1.88 2.46 0.86
CA ALA A 32 -2.55 3.70 1.24
C ALA A 32 -1.62 4.65 2.01
N MET A 33 -0.76 4.13 2.88
CA MET A 33 0.27 4.91 3.57
C MET A 33 1.31 5.46 2.60
N THR A 34 1.67 4.69 1.57
CA THR A 34 2.56 5.14 0.49
C THR A 34 1.96 6.34 -0.24
N ILE A 35 0.68 6.28 -0.66
CA ILE A 35 -0.01 7.41 -1.31
C ILE A 35 0.07 8.67 -0.44
N ARG A 36 -0.21 8.54 0.86
CA ARG A 36 -0.15 9.69 1.79
C ARG A 36 1.27 10.23 1.97
N SER A 37 2.28 9.36 1.93
CA SER A 37 3.68 9.74 2.04
C SER A 37 4.18 10.44 0.77
N GLU A 38 3.69 10.03 -0.40
CA GLU A 38 3.93 10.73 -1.66
C GLU A 38 3.31 12.13 -1.65
N CYS A 39 2.06 12.28 -1.20
CA CYS A 39 1.43 13.60 -1.02
C CYS A 39 2.23 14.51 -0.06
N ALA A 40 3.00 13.94 0.86
CA ALA A 40 3.90 14.68 1.77
C ALA A 40 5.26 15.05 1.13
N GLY A 41 5.45 14.79 -0.17
CA GLY A 41 6.64 15.18 -0.94
C GLY A 41 7.72 14.11 -1.07
N ARG A 42 7.40 12.83 -0.80
CA ARG A 42 8.36 11.73 -0.94
C ARG A 42 8.23 11.04 -2.30
N PRO A 43 9.31 10.94 -3.10
CA PRO A 43 9.26 10.19 -4.35
C PRO A 43 9.01 8.71 -4.07
N THR A 44 8.08 8.11 -4.82
CA THR A 44 7.72 6.69 -4.72
C THR A 44 7.83 6.03 -6.08
N ASP A 45 8.47 4.86 -6.15
CA ASP A 45 8.50 4.05 -7.36
C ASP A 45 7.24 3.16 -7.46
N TRP A 46 6.21 3.73 -8.06
CA TRP A 46 4.95 3.02 -8.33
C TRP A 46 5.10 1.86 -9.30
N THR A 47 6.10 1.90 -10.20
CA THR A 47 6.33 0.84 -11.18
C THR A 47 6.79 -0.42 -10.44
N ARG A 48 7.76 -0.27 -9.53
CA ARG A 48 8.26 -1.36 -8.69
C ARG A 48 7.15 -1.95 -7.81
N ILE A 49 6.40 -1.10 -7.09
CA ILE A 49 5.30 -1.55 -6.22
C ILE A 49 4.24 -2.32 -7.01
N ASN A 50 3.79 -1.76 -8.14
CA ASN A 50 2.75 -2.39 -8.94
C ASN A 50 3.25 -3.72 -9.54
N ALA A 51 4.51 -3.79 -9.97
CA ALA A 51 5.13 -5.02 -10.48
C ALA A 51 5.14 -6.13 -9.42
N THR A 52 5.56 -5.82 -8.19
CA THR A 52 5.60 -6.79 -7.08
C THR A 52 4.20 -7.33 -6.74
N ILE A 53 3.20 -6.46 -6.65
CA ILE A 53 1.81 -6.85 -6.38
C ILE A 53 1.24 -7.68 -7.53
N LEU A 54 1.53 -7.30 -8.76
CA LEU A 54 1.09 -8.02 -9.96
C LEU A 54 1.73 -9.41 -10.05
N ALA A 55 3.01 -9.54 -9.72
CA ALA A 55 3.70 -10.83 -9.68
C ALA A 55 3.05 -11.79 -8.67
N LYS A 56 2.58 -11.28 -7.52
CA LYS A 56 1.98 -12.12 -6.48
C LYS A 56 0.52 -12.50 -6.73
N TRP A 57 -0.32 -11.56 -7.16
CA TRP A 57 -1.78 -11.75 -7.22
C TRP A 57 -2.40 -11.44 -8.59
N GLY A 58 -1.59 -11.13 -9.59
CA GLY A 58 -2.03 -10.76 -10.94
C GLY A 58 -2.77 -9.42 -11.00
N ALA A 59 -3.29 -9.10 -12.18
CA ALA A 59 -4.03 -7.87 -12.43
C ALA A 59 -5.27 -7.70 -11.53
N ARG A 60 -6.01 -8.80 -11.27
CA ARG A 60 -7.17 -8.79 -10.37
C ARG A 60 -6.79 -8.46 -8.93
N GLY A 61 -5.65 -8.98 -8.45
CA GLY A 61 -5.12 -8.67 -7.13
C GLY A 61 -4.71 -7.21 -7.00
N LEU A 62 -3.99 -6.70 -8.00
CA LEU A 62 -3.59 -5.29 -8.06
C LEU A 62 -4.80 -4.35 -8.01
N ALA A 63 -5.83 -4.63 -8.80
CA ALA A 63 -7.07 -3.84 -8.79
C ALA A 63 -7.75 -3.85 -7.41
N ALA A 64 -7.80 -5.00 -6.73
CA ALA A 64 -8.38 -5.10 -5.40
C ALA A 64 -7.58 -4.32 -4.35
N VAL A 65 -6.24 -4.40 -4.39
CA VAL A 65 -5.35 -3.66 -3.49
C VAL A 65 -5.53 -2.15 -3.71
N LYS A 66 -5.50 -1.68 -4.96
CA LYS A 66 -5.71 -0.26 -5.30
C LYS A 66 -7.08 0.24 -4.83
N LYS A 67 -8.16 -0.50 -5.13
CA LYS A 67 -9.52 -0.13 -4.73
C LYS A 67 -9.64 0.04 -3.22
N ARG A 68 -9.07 -0.89 -2.44
CA ARG A 68 -9.09 -0.81 -0.96
C ARG A 68 -8.21 0.34 -0.46
N ALA A 69 -7.02 0.49 -1.01
CA ALA A 69 -6.09 1.54 -0.63
C ALA A 69 -6.70 2.94 -0.82
N TRP A 70 -7.31 3.20 -1.99
CA TRP A 70 -8.02 4.46 -2.23
C TRP A 70 -9.17 4.69 -1.27
N GLY A 71 -9.97 3.66 -0.97
CA GLY A 71 -11.02 3.77 0.03
C GLY A 71 -10.50 4.13 1.43
N ILE A 72 -9.30 3.66 1.81
CA ILE A 72 -8.63 4.03 3.07
C ILE A 72 -8.15 5.49 3.02
N VAL A 73 -7.54 5.91 1.90
CA VAL A 73 -7.06 7.29 1.71
C VAL A 73 -8.22 8.28 1.82
N GLU A 74 -9.34 7.99 1.15
CA GLU A 74 -10.57 8.80 1.16
C GLU A 74 -11.36 8.71 2.48
N GLY A 75 -10.99 7.83 3.41
CA GLY A 75 -11.70 7.61 4.67
C GLY A 75 -13.03 6.85 4.54
N ARG A 76 -13.30 6.23 3.39
CA ARG A 76 -14.49 5.38 3.14
C ARG A 76 -14.36 3.98 3.74
N ILE A 77 -13.13 3.51 3.94
CA ILE A 77 -12.82 2.19 4.47
C ILE A 77 -11.97 2.37 5.73
N ASP A 78 -12.45 1.84 6.85
CA ASP A 78 -11.65 1.74 8.06
C ASP A 78 -10.57 0.65 7.86
N PRO A 79 -9.28 0.98 7.95
CA PRO A 79 -8.20 0.01 7.78
C PRO A 79 -8.15 -1.07 8.87
N THR A 80 -8.81 -0.83 10.01
CA THR A 80 -8.91 -1.76 11.14
C THR A 80 -10.16 -2.66 11.09
N ALA A 81 -11.10 -2.36 10.19
CA ALA A 81 -12.28 -3.19 10.00
C ALA A 81 -11.88 -4.55 9.41
N ASN A 82 -12.19 -5.61 10.16
CA ASN A 82 -11.80 -6.99 9.90
C ASN A 82 -12.58 -7.64 8.76
#